data_AF-A0A3M6G1C6-F1
#
_entry.id   AF-A0A3M6G1C6-F1
#
_cell.length_a   1.000
_cell.length_b   1.000
_cell.length_c   1.000
_cell.angle_alpha   90.00
_cell.angle_beta   90.00
_cell.angle_gamma   90.00
#
_symmetry.space_group_name_H-M   'P 1'
#
loop_
_entity.id
_entity.type
_entity.pdbx_description
1 polymer ?
#
loop_
_entity_poly.entity_id
_entity_poly.type
_entity_poly.pdbx_seq_one_letter_code
_entity_poly.pdbx_strand_id
1 'polypeptide(L)' 'MKRSPVSSGDDYKSAMTLLGIKPDTDPLSIKRAYRRLLSRHHPDKVAGSGANPQQVRVATDKTSQLHNAYRVVKARRGFN' A
#
# COMPACT_ATOMS: atom_id res chain seq x y z
N MET A 1 0.69 11.78 -21.76
CA MET A 1 -0.19 12.26 -20.66
C MET A 1 0.69 12.73 -19.51
N LYS A 2 0.64 14.03 -19.17
CA LYS A 2 1.44 14.67 -18.12
C LYS A 2 0.95 14.19 -16.75
N ARG A 3 1.78 13.46 -15.98
CA ARG A 3 1.53 13.29 -14.55
C ARG A 3 1.92 14.60 -13.88
N SER A 4 0.92 15.40 -13.52
CA SER A 4 1.07 16.61 -12.71
C SER A 4 1.85 16.30 -11.43
N PRO A 5 2.63 17.24 -10.88
CA PRO A 5 3.31 17.04 -9.61
C PRO A 5 2.22 16.88 -8.55
N VAL A 6 2.01 15.64 -8.09
CA VAL A 6 1.05 15.35 -7.02
C VAL A 6 1.46 16.15 -5.80
N SER A 7 0.57 17.03 -5.34
CA SER A 7 0.76 17.75 -4.09
C SER A 7 0.69 16.76 -2.93
N SER A 8 1.44 17.00 -1.85
CA SER A 8 1.55 16.06 -0.72
C SER A 8 0.19 15.68 -0.08
N GLY A 9 -0.85 16.50 -0.28
CA GLY A 9 -2.22 16.20 0.14
C GLY A 9 -2.93 15.15 -0.73
N ASP A 10 -2.65 15.10 -2.03
CA ASP A 10 -3.21 14.10 -2.95
C ASP A 10 -2.52 12.74 -2.77
N ASP A 11 -1.22 12.74 -2.45
CA ASP A 11 -0.47 11.54 -2.10
C ASP A 11 -1.03 10.88 -0.84
N TYR A 12 -1.40 11.68 0.17
CA TYR A 12 -1.97 11.17 1.42
C TYR A 12 -3.37 10.56 1.21
N LYS A 13 -4.25 11.23 0.46
CA LYS A 13 -5.58 10.68 0.12
C LYS A 13 -5.44 9.38 -0.69
N SER A 14 -4.57 9.38 -1.71
CA SER A 14 -4.30 8.21 -2.54
C SER A 14 -3.75 7.04 -1.71
N ALA A 15 -2.84 7.32 -0.78
CA ALA A 15 -2.31 6.32 0.15
C ALA A 15 -3.41 5.70 1.05
N MET A 16 -4.31 6.53 1.58
CA MET A 16 -5.45 6.05 2.36
C MET A 16 -6.39 5.16 1.54
N THR A 17 -6.72 5.58 0.31
CA THR A 17 -7.54 4.78 -0.60
C THR A 17 -6.85 3.45 -0.94
N LEU A 18 -5.54 3.46 -1.18
CA LEU A 18 -4.77 2.26 -1.49
C LEU A 18 -4.71 1.27 -0.32
N LEU A 19 -4.70 1.76 0.92
CA LEU A 19 -4.80 0.94 2.13
C LEU A 19 -6.25 0.59 2.50
N GLY A 20 -7.24 1.19 1.87
CA GLY A 20 -8.66 1.01 2.18
C GLY A 20 -9.05 1.52 3.56
N ILE A 21 -8.44 2.62 4.01
CA ILE A 21 -8.67 3.23 5.33
C ILE A 21 -9.34 4.60 5.20
N LYS A 22 -10.00 5.02 6.27
CA LYS A 22 -10.69 6.32 6.37
C LYS A 22 -9.88 7.34 7.20
N PRO A 23 -10.20 8.65 7.12
CA PRO A 23 -9.52 9.69 7.90
C PRO A 23 -9.58 9.49 9.42
N ASP A 24 -10.57 8.76 9.91
CA ASP A 24 -10.83 8.45 11.32
C ASP A 24 -10.31 7.07 11.76
N THR A 25 -9.72 6.28 10.85
CA THR A 25 -9.21 4.94 11.19
C THR A 25 -8.07 5.01 12.20
N ASP A 26 -8.16 4.20 13.25
CA ASP A 26 -7.17 4.15 14.32
C ASP A 26 -5.85 3.50 13.86
N PRO A 27 -4.70 3.85 14.49
CA PRO A 27 -3.39 3.31 14.11
C PRO A 27 -3.31 1.77 14.09
N LEU A 28 -4.00 1.08 14.99
CA LEU A 28 -3.96 -0.38 15.05
C LEU A 28 -4.69 -0.99 13.85
N SER A 29 -5.84 -0.42 13.47
CA SER A 29 -6.57 -0.80 12.25
C SER A 29 -5.80 -0.48 10.98
N ILE A 30 -5.07 0.65 10.93
CA ILE A 30 -4.18 0.97 9.79
C ILE A 30 -3.11 -0.11 9.63
N LYS A 31 -2.42 -0.47 10.72
CA LYS A 31 -1.42 -1.55 10.71
C LYS A 31 -2.03 -2.89 10.29
N ARG A 32 -3.23 -3.23 10.78
CA ARG A 32 -3.95 -4.46 10.40
C ARG A 32 -4.29 -4.48 8.92
N ALA A 33 -4.86 -3.40 8.38
CA ALA A 33 -5.21 -3.28 6.97
C ALA A 33 -3.98 -3.45 6.07
N TYR A 34 -2.89 -2.76 6.40
CA TYR A 34 -1.60 -2.87 5.71
C TYR A 34 -1.05 -4.31 5.71
N ARG A 35 -0.98 -4.98 6.87
CA ARG A 35 -0.51 -6.38 6.95
C ARG A 35 -1.38 -7.34 6.13
N ARG A 36 -2.70 -7.14 6.15
CA ARG A 36 -3.64 -7.95 5.36
C ARG A 36 -3.38 -7.80 3.86
N LEU A 37 -3.19 -6.57 3.39
CA LEU A 37 -2.92 -6.28 1.98
C LEU A 37 -1.57 -6.84 1.53
N LEU A 38 -0.52 -6.69 2.36
CA LEU A 38 0.79 -7.29 2.07
C LEU A 38 0.70 -8.81 1.96
N SER A 39 0.02 -9.48 2.90
CA SER A 39 -0.15 -10.94 2.85
C SER A 39 -0.88 -11.40 1.60
N ARG A 40 -1.86 -10.63 1.12
CA ARG A 40 -2.64 -10.94 -0.09
C ARG A 40 -1.82 -10.78 -1.38
N HIS A 41 -0.91 -9.82 -1.41
CA HIS A 41 -0.12 -9.48 -2.59
C HIS A 41 1.35 -9.90 -2.47
N HIS A 42 1.70 -10.75 -1.50
CA HIS A 42 3.10 -11.08 -1.25
C HIS A 42 3.70 -11.82 -2.46
N PRO A 43 4.81 -11.34 -3.04
CA PRO A 43 5.40 -11.96 -4.23
C PRO A 43 5.76 -13.42 -3.99
N ASP A 44 6.30 -13.78 -2.83
CA ASP A 44 6.63 -15.18 -2.50
C ASP A 44 5.41 -16.10 -2.49
N LYS A 45 4.27 -15.64 -1.97
CA LYS A 45 3.04 -16.44 -1.97
C LYS A 45 2.48 -16.61 -3.37
N VAL A 46 2.61 -15.58 -4.19
CA VAL A 46 2.21 -15.61 -5.59
C VAL A 46 3.14 -16.53 -6.39
N ALA A 47 4.45 -16.46 -6.18
CA ALA A 47 5.42 -17.36 -6.81
C ALA A 47 5.20 -18.82 -6.38
N GLY A 48 4.98 -19.06 -5.08
CA GLY A 48 4.75 -20.39 -4.53
C GLY A 48 3.42 -21.05 -4.95
N SER A 49 2.46 -20.29 -5.49
CA SER A 49 1.21 -20.84 -6.04
C SER A 49 1.29 -21.16 -7.54
N GLY A 50 2.48 -21.15 -8.13
CA GLY A 50 2.69 -21.45 -9.56
C GLY A 50 2.42 -20.27 -10.49
N ALA A 51 2.42 -19.04 -9.98
CA ALA A 51 2.24 -17.86 -10.81
C ALA A 51 3.40 -17.64 -11.77
N ASN A 52 3.10 -17.04 -12.93
CA ASN A 52 4.11 -16.70 -13.92
C ASN A 52 4.94 -15.46 -13.50
N PRO A 53 6.09 -15.19 -14.15
CA PRO A 53 6.94 -14.05 -13.79
C PRO A 53 6.25 -12.69 -13.87
N GLN A 54 5.27 -12.50 -14.76
CA GLN A 54 4.52 -11.25 -14.86
C GLN A 54 3.61 -11.04 -13.64
N GLN A 55 2.94 -12.09 -13.17
CA GLN A 55 2.12 -12.04 -11.97
C GLN A 55 2.94 -11.74 -10.72
N VAL A 56 4.14 -12.33 -10.60
CA VAL A 56 5.07 -12.02 -9.52
C VAL A 56 5.52 -10.56 -9.57
N ARG A 57 5.83 -10.03 -10.77
CA ARG A 57 6.15 -8.59 -10.94
C ARG A 57 5.01 -7.68 -10.50
N VAL A 58 3.77 -7.98 -10.91
CA VAL A 58 2.59 -7.22 -10.49
C VAL A 58 2.41 -7.26 -8.97
N ALA A 59 2.66 -8.42 -8.35
CA ALA A 59 2.63 -8.56 -6.90
C ALA A 59 3.69 -7.68 -6.21
N THR A 60 4.93 -7.70 -6.71
CA THR A 60 6.03 -6.83 -6.23
C THR A 60 5.72 -5.35 -6.37
N ASP A 61 5.18 -4.92 -7.52
CA ASP A 61 4.79 -3.52 -7.72
C ASP A 61 3.69 -3.12 -6.74
N LYS A 62 2.75 -4.03 -6.46
CA LYS A 62 1.67 -3.78 -5.51
C LYS A 62 2.18 -3.68 -4.07
N THR A 63 3.09 -4.56 -3.64
CA THR A 63 3.69 -4.47 -2.30
C THR A 63 4.51 -3.20 -2.13
N SER A 64 5.27 -2.80 -3.16
CA SER A 64 6.00 -1.51 -3.17
C SER A 64 5.05 -0.31 -2.99
N GLN A 65 3.93 -0.28 -3.71
CA GLN A 65 2.90 0.75 -3.53
C GLN A 65 2.30 0.75 -2.12
N LEU A 66 2.04 -0.43 -1.55
CA LEU A 66 1.52 -0.57 -0.18
C LEU A 66 2.51 -0.05 0.86
N HIS A 67 3.82 -0.34 0.70
CA HIS A 67 4.88 0.19 1.56
C HIS A 67 4.92 1.72 1.50
N ASN A 68 4.89 2.28 0.29
CA ASN A 68 4.90 3.73 0.12
C ASN A 68 3.66 4.40 0.76
N ALA A 69 2.47 3.85 0.51
CA ALA A 69 1.24 4.35 1.11
C ALA A 69 1.26 4.31 2.63
N TYR A 70 1.70 3.19 3.22
CA TYR A 70 1.83 3.05 4.67
C TYR A 70 2.83 4.06 5.25
N ARG A 71 3.97 4.29 4.58
CA ARG A 71 4.96 5.28 4.99
C ARG A 71 4.38 6.69 5.00
N VAL A 72 3.67 7.09 3.94
CA VAL A 72 3.03 8.42 3.84
C VAL A 72 2.00 8.59 4.96
N VAL A 73 1.15 7.59 5.21
CA VAL A 73 0.14 7.65 6.27
C VAL A 73 0.78 7.68 7.66
N LYS A 74 1.80 6.85 7.90
CA LYS A 74 2.54 6.82 9.16
C LYS A 74 3.20 8.17 9.44
N ALA A 75 3.88 8.75 8.45
CA ALA A 75 4.53 10.05 8.57
C ALA A 75 3.54 11.19 8.87
N ARG A 76 2.35 11.16 8.25
CA ARG A 76 1.33 12.21 8.46
C ARG A 76 0.61 12.09 9.80
N ARG A 77 0.42 10.87 10.31
CA ARG A 77 -0.33 10.62 11.56
C ARG A 77 0.54 10.45 12.80
N GLY A 78 1.86 10.30 12.65
CA GLY A 78 2.80 10.32 13.77
C GLY A 78 2.71 9.13 14.74
N PHE A 79 2.15 8.00 14.32
CA PHE A 79 2.11 6.80 15.18
C PHE A 79 3.31 5.88 14.89
N ASN A 80 3.84 5.22 15.93
CA ASN A 80 4.99 4.30 15.80
C ASN A 80 4.56 2.84 15.75
#